data_AF-A0AAX2KKR8-F1
#
_entry.id   AF-A0AAX2KKR8-F1
#
_cell.length_a   1.000
_cell.length_b   1.000
_cell.length_c   1.000
_cell.angle_alpha   90.00
_cell.angle_beta   90.00
_cell.angle_gamma   90.00
#
_symmetry.space_group_name_H-M   'P 1'
#
loop_
_entity.id
_entity.type
_entity.pdbx_description
1 polymer ?
#
loop_
_entity_poly.entity_id
_entity_poly.type
_entity_poly.pdbx_seq_one_letter_code
_entity_poly.pdbx_strand_id
1 'polypeptide(L)'
;MPNIDIFERRTMLEPVIQNFKARRFLLRTFFPGVQTFNTKKVDLDFVRGGRTMAPFVGKGFGSKTVERRGFVTRTLEPPLVAPDLVTTAELLLNRLPGENIYNAKSPEERAAEQLGKDLLELDEMVNRREEWMCAQVLFTGQVDIVGEGVDDTVYFWPEEEGDKPYLELTGDDLWSAAKSDPLVNVRNWKRRVSLTSGFTPRVAVMGAKSC
;
A
#
# COMPACT_ATOMS: atom_id res chain seq x y z
N MET A 1 -39.73 23.57 -7.70
CA MET A 1 -38.48 24.29 -7.38
C MET A 1 -38.80 25.78 -7.40
N PRO A 2 -38.35 26.58 -6.42
CA PRO A 2 -38.61 28.02 -6.45
C PRO A 2 -37.92 28.63 -7.67
N ASN A 3 -38.66 29.41 -8.46
CA ASN A 3 -38.11 30.15 -9.60
C ASN A 3 -37.11 31.19 -9.09
N ILE A 4 -36.00 31.32 -9.80
CA ILE A 4 -34.97 32.32 -9.50
C ILE A 4 -35.56 33.70 -9.83
N ASP A 5 -35.76 34.55 -8.82
CA ASP A 5 -36.12 35.95 -9.00
C ASP A 5 -34.89 36.76 -9.44
N ILE A 6 -35.04 37.47 -10.56
CA ILE A 6 -33.97 38.17 -11.27
C ILE A 6 -33.71 39.56 -10.64
N PHE A 7 -34.66 40.12 -9.89
CA PHE A 7 -34.57 41.48 -9.34
C PHE A 7 -33.92 41.56 -7.95
N GLU A 8 -33.74 40.42 -7.29
CA GLU A 8 -33.09 40.33 -5.99
C GLU A 8 -31.56 40.28 -6.13
N ARG A 9 -30.83 41.12 -5.38
CA ARG A 9 -29.36 41.08 -5.36
C ARG A 9 -28.88 39.76 -4.74
N ARG A 10 -28.14 38.97 -5.51
CA ARG A 10 -27.61 37.66 -5.09
C ARG A 10 -26.11 37.59 -5.34
N THR A 11 -25.38 36.96 -4.43
CA THR A 11 -23.97 36.60 -4.59
C THR A 11 -23.84 35.09 -4.58
N MET A 12 -23.18 34.53 -5.58
CA MET A 12 -22.86 33.09 -5.60
C MET A 12 -21.56 32.89 -4.81
N LEU A 13 -21.60 31.99 -3.83
CA LEU A 13 -20.41 31.56 -3.11
C LEU A 13 -19.68 30.45 -3.89
N GLU A 14 -18.38 30.34 -3.64
CA GLU A 14 -17.56 29.24 -4.14
C GLU A 14 -18.08 27.90 -3.59
N PRO A 15 -18.07 26.81 -4.39
CA PRO A 15 -18.53 25.51 -3.96
C PRO A 15 -17.60 24.93 -2.88
N VAL A 16 -18.21 24.41 -1.81
CA VAL A 16 -17.48 23.60 -0.83
C VAL A 16 -17.39 22.18 -1.37
N ILE A 17 -16.19 21.75 -1.74
CA ILE A 17 -15.92 20.40 -2.25
C ILE A 17 -15.28 19.58 -1.13
N GLN A 18 -15.96 18.53 -0.67
CA GLN A 18 -15.40 17.56 0.26
C GLN A 18 -14.68 16.47 -0.55
N ASN A 19 -13.34 16.47 -0.54
CA ASN A 19 -12.54 15.43 -1.19
C ASN A 19 -11.91 14.48 -0.15
N PHE A 20 -12.05 13.17 -0.37
CA PHE A 20 -11.44 12.12 0.45
C PHE A 20 -10.12 11.66 -0.17
N LYS A 21 -9.07 12.47 0.00
CA LYS A 21 -7.73 12.14 -0.50
C LYS A 21 -7.30 10.75 -0.04
N ALA A 22 -6.74 9.98 -0.97
CA ALA A 22 -6.15 8.68 -0.69
C ALA A 22 -5.04 8.81 0.39
N ARG A 23 -5.15 8.05 1.47
CA ARG A 23 -4.11 7.98 2.51
C ARG A 23 -3.05 6.98 2.07
N ARG A 24 -1.77 7.36 2.13
CA ARG A 24 -0.61 6.52 1.79
C ARG A 24 0.25 6.21 3.02
N PHE A 25 -0.35 5.68 4.08
CA PHE A 25 0.33 5.50 5.36
C PHE A 25 1.27 4.29 5.34
N LEU A 26 0.79 3.14 4.90
CA LEU A 26 1.53 1.88 4.85
C LEU A 26 2.64 1.97 3.79
N LEU A 27 2.31 2.47 2.60
CA LEU A 27 3.28 2.63 1.52
C LEU A 27 4.45 3.52 1.98
N ARG A 28 4.17 4.71 2.52
CA ARG A 28 5.22 5.65 2.97
C ARG A 28 6.05 5.12 4.13
N THR A 29 5.48 4.28 4.99
CA THR A 29 6.16 3.80 6.21
C THR A 29 7.01 2.56 5.96
N PHE A 30 6.53 1.62 5.15
CA PHE A 30 7.14 0.29 4.99
C PHE A 30 7.79 0.05 3.63
N PHE A 31 7.45 0.83 2.60
CA PHE A 31 7.95 0.65 1.24
C PHE A 31 8.71 1.91 0.77
N PRO A 32 9.95 2.12 1.26
CA PRO A 32 10.73 3.29 0.88
C PRO A 32 11.25 3.14 -0.56
N GLY A 33 10.76 3.99 -1.44
CA GLY A 33 11.28 4.16 -2.80
C GLY A 33 10.46 3.46 -3.87
N VAL A 34 10.66 3.93 -5.11
CA VAL A 34 10.01 3.40 -6.30
C VAL A 34 11.12 3.02 -7.27
N GLN A 35 11.02 1.81 -7.84
CA GLN A 35 11.88 1.37 -8.92
C GLN A 35 10.99 1.05 -10.12
N THR A 36 11.37 1.59 -11.28
CA THR A 36 10.68 1.31 -12.54
C THR A 36 11.54 0.41 -13.40
N PHE A 37 10.90 -0.50 -14.12
CA PHE A 37 11.55 -1.48 -14.97
C PHE A 37 10.97 -1.38 -16.38
N ASN A 38 11.81 -1.61 -17.39
CA ASN A 38 11.38 -1.65 -18.79
C ASN A 38 10.95 -3.07 -19.23
N THR A 39 11.06 -4.06 -18.35
CA THR A 39 10.73 -5.46 -18.62
C THR A 39 9.38 -5.83 -18.00
N LYS A 40 8.68 -6.77 -18.65
CA LYS A 40 7.39 -7.27 -18.15
C LYS A 40 7.54 -8.11 -16.87
N LYS A 41 8.67 -8.79 -16.70
CA LYS A 41 8.98 -9.64 -15.55
C LYS A 41 10.11 -9.03 -14.72
N VAL A 42 10.03 -9.20 -13.40
CA VAL A 42 11.01 -8.73 -12.42
C VAL A 42 11.44 -9.93 -11.58
N ASP A 43 12.74 -10.23 -11.59
CA ASP A 43 13.31 -11.30 -10.76
C ASP A 43 13.83 -10.73 -9.44
N LEU A 44 13.43 -11.35 -8.34
CA LEU A 44 13.77 -10.99 -6.97
C LEU A 44 14.67 -12.07 -6.36
N ASP A 45 15.93 -11.73 -6.10
CA ASP A 45 16.89 -12.63 -5.46
C ASP A 45 16.91 -12.46 -3.94
N PHE A 46 16.51 -13.51 -3.22
CA PHE A 46 16.54 -13.57 -1.77
C PHE A 46 17.81 -14.29 -1.30
N VAL A 47 18.69 -13.54 -0.63
CA VAL A 47 19.86 -14.10 0.06
C VAL A 47 19.61 -14.10 1.56
N ARG A 48 19.37 -15.27 2.16
CA ARG A 48 19.22 -15.37 3.63
C ARG A 48 20.59 -15.17 4.30
N GLY A 49 20.73 -14.02 4.95
CA GLY A 49 21.84 -13.75 5.86
C GLY A 49 21.73 -14.60 7.13
N GLY A 50 22.88 -15.02 7.64
CA GLY A 50 23.02 -15.79 8.87
C GLY A 50 24.30 -15.38 9.60
N ARG A 51 24.35 -15.64 10.90
CA ARG A 51 25.48 -15.29 11.76
C ARG A 51 26.37 -16.52 11.94
N THR A 52 27.34 -16.71 11.06
CA THR A 52 28.35 -17.78 11.20
C THR A 52 29.57 -17.22 11.92
N MET A 53 29.94 -17.85 13.04
CA MET A 53 31.15 -17.49 13.78
C MET A 53 32.38 -18.03 13.04
N ALA A 54 33.46 -17.25 13.00
CA ALA A 54 34.70 -17.71 12.39
C ALA A 54 35.26 -18.90 13.19
N PRO A 55 35.72 -19.98 12.52
CA PRO A 55 36.32 -21.11 13.21
C PRO A 55 37.69 -20.72 13.80
N PHE A 56 37.96 -21.14 15.03
CA PHE A 56 39.31 -21.08 15.58
C PHE A 56 40.21 -22.12 14.86
N VAL A 57 41.45 -21.74 14.54
CA VAL A 57 42.44 -22.63 13.91
C VAL A 57 43.70 -22.63 14.77
N GLY A 58 44.20 -23.83 15.09
CA GLY A 58 45.44 -24.01 15.86
C GLY A 58 46.70 -23.77 15.03
N LYS A 59 47.80 -23.34 15.66
CA LYS A 59 49.10 -23.19 14.99
C LYS A 59 49.55 -24.54 14.41
N GLY A 60 49.79 -24.58 13.10
CA GLY A 60 50.21 -25.77 12.36
C GLY A 60 49.09 -26.46 11.55
N PHE A 61 47.83 -26.07 11.73
CA PHE A 61 46.72 -26.54 10.90
C PHE A 61 46.31 -25.46 9.88
N GLY A 62 45.96 -25.89 8.66
CA GLY A 62 45.53 -24.99 7.58
C GLY A 62 44.17 -24.32 7.84
N SER A 63 43.79 -23.38 6.98
CA SER A 63 42.48 -22.72 7.06
C SER A 63 41.32 -23.69 6.87
N LYS A 64 40.18 -23.41 7.51
CA LYS A 64 38.93 -24.15 7.30
C LYS A 64 38.07 -23.43 6.26
N THR A 65 37.72 -24.12 5.17
CA THR A 65 36.84 -23.57 4.13
C THR A 65 35.42 -23.41 4.69
N VAL A 66 34.85 -22.21 4.55
CA VAL A 66 33.46 -21.91 4.89
C VAL A 66 32.64 -21.93 3.61
N GLU A 67 31.51 -22.64 3.60
CA GLU A 67 30.62 -22.72 2.44
C GLU A 67 29.92 -21.38 2.17
N ARG A 68 29.75 -21.05 0.89
CA ARG A 68 28.99 -19.87 0.46
C ARG A 68 27.50 -20.18 0.56
N ARG A 69 26.71 -19.19 0.98
CA ARG A 69 25.25 -19.33 1.02
C ARG A 69 24.66 -19.28 -0.38
N GLY A 70 23.60 -20.05 -0.60
CA GLY A 70 22.78 -19.97 -1.80
C GLY A 70 21.88 -18.73 -1.81
N PHE A 71 21.22 -18.53 -2.95
CA PHE A 71 20.19 -17.51 -3.18
C PHE A 71 18.94 -18.20 -3.74
N VAL A 72 17.78 -17.58 -3.55
CA VAL A 72 16.51 -18.03 -4.14
C VAL A 72 15.98 -16.91 -5.03
N THR A 73 15.82 -17.18 -6.31
CA THR A 73 15.22 -16.25 -7.27
C THR A 73 13.71 -16.49 -7.33
N ARG A 74 12.91 -15.42 -7.25
CA ARG A 74 11.46 -15.45 -7.53
C ARG A 74 11.12 -14.46 -8.62
N THR A 75 10.40 -14.90 -9.64
CA THR A 75 9.95 -14.03 -10.73
C THR A 75 8.56 -13.47 -10.42
N LEU A 76 8.38 -12.17 -10.60
CA LEU A 76 7.13 -11.44 -10.48
C LEU A 76 6.74 -10.85 -11.83
N GLU A 77 5.48 -11.01 -12.21
CA GLU A 77 4.87 -10.28 -13.34
C GLU A 77 3.79 -9.35 -12.79
N PRO A 78 4.03 -8.02 -12.69
CA PRO A 78 3.06 -7.11 -12.11
C PRO A 78 1.85 -6.92 -13.03
N PRO A 79 0.64 -6.77 -12.45
CA PRO A 79 -0.56 -6.56 -13.24
C PRO A 79 -0.67 -5.12 -13.75
N LEU A 80 -1.41 -4.95 -14.84
CA LEU A 80 -1.71 -3.63 -15.38
C LEU A 80 -2.88 -3.00 -14.60
N VAL A 81 -2.68 -1.79 -14.09
CA VAL A 81 -3.73 -0.97 -13.46
C VAL A 81 -3.94 0.27 -14.32
N ALA A 82 -5.00 0.28 -15.13
CA ALA A 82 -5.32 1.37 -16.05
C ALA A 82 -6.82 1.73 -15.96
N PRO A 83 -7.22 2.61 -15.02
CA PRO A 83 -8.58 3.11 -14.97
C PRO A 83 -8.81 4.16 -16.07
N ASP A 84 -9.99 4.15 -16.68
CA ASP A 84 -10.42 5.13 -17.66
C ASP A 84 -11.76 5.77 -17.26
N LEU A 85 -11.98 6.97 -17.79
CA LEU A 85 -13.23 7.72 -17.62
C LEU A 85 -13.66 8.24 -19.00
N VAL A 86 -14.96 8.14 -19.27
CA VAL A 86 -15.55 8.64 -20.52
C VAL A 86 -16.02 10.07 -20.30
N THR A 87 -15.36 11.04 -20.94
CA THR A 87 -15.79 12.45 -20.93
C THR A 87 -16.61 12.76 -22.18
N THR A 88 -17.88 13.19 -22.01
CA THR A 88 -18.77 13.57 -23.12
C THR A 88 -18.86 15.09 -23.29
N ALA A 89 -19.14 15.56 -24.51
CA ALA A 89 -19.25 16.99 -24.80
C ALA A 89 -20.38 17.67 -24.01
N GLU A 90 -21.48 16.95 -23.73
CA GLU A 90 -22.60 17.47 -22.94
C GLU A 90 -22.19 17.82 -21.50
N LEU A 91 -21.31 17.03 -20.88
CA LEU A 91 -20.77 17.32 -19.54
C LEU A 91 -19.97 18.63 -19.52
N LEU A 92 -19.32 18.97 -20.63
CA LEU A 92 -18.48 20.18 -20.78
C LEU A 92 -19.29 21.43 -21.15
N LEU A 93 -20.49 21.25 -21.71
CA LEU A 93 -21.41 22.35 -22.03
C LEU A 93 -22.24 22.75 -20.80
N ASN A 94 -22.45 21.81 -19.88
CA ASN A 94 -23.14 22.09 -18.62
C ASN A 94 -22.29 22.91 -17.66
N ARG A 95 -22.95 23.80 -16.92
CA ARG A 95 -22.31 24.68 -15.93
C ARG A 95 -21.68 23.88 -14.78
N LEU A 96 -20.45 24.22 -14.40
CA LEU A 96 -19.82 23.65 -13.19
C LEU A 96 -20.40 24.29 -11.91
N PRO A 97 -20.40 23.55 -10.77
CA PRO A 97 -20.70 24.14 -9.47
C PRO A 97 -19.80 25.37 -9.21
N GLY A 98 -20.39 26.49 -8.77
CA GLY A 98 -19.66 27.73 -8.51
C GLY A 98 -19.53 28.72 -9.67
N GLU A 99 -19.87 28.31 -10.90
CA GLU A 99 -19.81 29.24 -12.03
C GLU A 99 -20.97 30.24 -12.00
N ASN A 100 -20.64 31.53 -12.22
CA ASN A 100 -21.62 32.61 -12.30
C ASN A 100 -22.49 32.43 -13.56
N ILE A 101 -23.80 32.60 -13.39
CA ILE A 101 -24.81 32.45 -14.45
C ILE A 101 -24.59 33.46 -15.59
N TYR A 102 -24.07 34.64 -15.27
CA TYR A 102 -23.96 35.75 -16.23
C TYR A 102 -22.58 35.92 -16.88
N ASN A 103 -21.53 35.38 -16.26
CA ASN A 103 -20.17 35.50 -16.76
C ASN A 103 -19.53 34.11 -16.69
N ALA A 104 -19.92 33.27 -17.65
CA ALA A 104 -19.51 31.88 -17.71
C ALA A 104 -18.10 31.77 -18.29
N LYS A 105 -17.27 30.91 -17.69
CA LYS A 105 -15.99 30.49 -18.28
C LYS A 105 -16.20 29.92 -19.66
N SER A 106 -15.19 30.04 -20.52
CA SER A 106 -15.25 29.45 -21.85
C SER A 106 -15.43 27.92 -21.76
N PRO A 107 -16.06 27.26 -22.74
CA PRO A 107 -16.16 25.81 -22.76
C PRO A 107 -14.78 25.12 -22.69
N GLU A 108 -13.75 25.75 -23.27
CA GLU A 108 -12.38 25.26 -23.23
C GLU A 108 -11.77 25.32 -21.82
N GLU A 109 -11.96 26.43 -21.10
CA GLU A 109 -11.51 26.55 -19.70
C GLU A 109 -12.23 25.55 -18.80
N ARG A 110 -13.54 25.33 -19.04
CA ARG A 110 -14.32 24.33 -18.30
C ARG A 110 -13.83 22.91 -18.57
N ALA A 111 -13.52 22.61 -19.83
CA ALA A 111 -12.98 21.31 -20.23
C ALA A 111 -11.62 21.04 -19.58
N ALA A 112 -10.73 22.04 -19.53
CA ALA A 112 -9.45 21.92 -18.86
C ALA A 112 -9.61 21.68 -17.35
N GLU A 113 -10.53 22.38 -16.68
CA GLU A 113 -10.80 22.20 -15.25
C GLU A 113 -11.40 20.82 -14.93
N GLN A 114 -12.33 20.34 -15.75
CA GLN A 114 -12.91 19.02 -15.56
C GLN A 114 -11.87 17.93 -15.79
N LEU A 115 -11.08 18.03 -16.86
CA LEU A 115 -10.01 17.08 -17.15
C LEU A 115 -9.00 17.03 -16.01
N GLY A 116 -8.62 18.17 -15.44
CA GLY A 116 -7.73 18.22 -14.28
C GLY A 116 -8.30 17.49 -13.06
N LYS A 117 -9.61 17.59 -12.81
CA LYS A 117 -10.29 16.85 -11.72
C LYS A 117 -10.34 15.36 -11.99
N ASP A 118 -10.68 14.96 -13.21
CA ASP A 118 -10.77 13.57 -13.62
C ASP A 118 -9.39 12.88 -13.48
N LEU A 119 -8.32 13.54 -13.93
CA LEU A 119 -6.95 13.03 -13.77
C LEU A 119 -6.55 12.88 -12.30
N LEU A 120 -6.93 13.83 -11.45
CA LEU A 120 -6.67 13.74 -10.00
C LEU A 120 -7.44 12.58 -9.37
N GLU A 121 -8.69 12.36 -9.77
CA GLU A 121 -9.50 11.24 -9.28
C GLU A 121 -8.91 9.89 -9.70
N LEU A 122 -8.50 9.77 -10.96
CA LEU A 122 -7.83 8.58 -11.50
C LEU A 122 -6.52 8.28 -10.74
N ASP A 123 -5.70 9.30 -10.48
CA ASP A 123 -4.48 9.14 -9.67
C ASP A 123 -4.83 8.69 -8.24
N GLU A 124 -5.85 9.30 -7.62
CA GLU A 124 -6.31 8.87 -6.30
C GLU A 124 -6.82 7.42 -6.28
N MET A 125 -7.45 6.93 -7.35
CA MET A 125 -7.85 5.52 -7.47
C MET A 125 -6.64 4.59 -7.51
N VAL A 126 -5.61 4.93 -8.30
CA VAL A 126 -4.36 4.17 -8.35
C VAL A 126 -3.70 4.14 -6.98
N ASN A 127 -3.63 5.29 -6.31
CA ASN A 127 -3.04 5.40 -4.97
C ASN A 127 -3.76 4.53 -3.92
N ARG A 128 -5.09 4.44 -3.98
CA ARG A 128 -5.87 3.54 -3.11
C ARG A 128 -5.57 2.07 -3.41
N ARG A 129 -5.38 1.72 -4.69
CA ARG A 129 -5.00 0.36 -5.09
C ARG A 129 -3.61 -0.02 -4.59
N GLU A 130 -2.63 0.88 -4.71
CA GLU A 130 -1.28 0.68 -4.19
C GLU A 130 -1.28 0.46 -2.66
N GLU A 131 -1.98 1.32 -1.91
CA GLU A 131 -2.09 1.18 -0.46
C GLU A 131 -2.79 -0.12 -0.06
N TRP A 132 -3.83 -0.53 -0.80
CA TRP A 132 -4.49 -1.82 -0.60
C TRP A 132 -3.55 -3.00 -0.86
N MET A 133 -2.75 -2.97 -1.93
CA MET A 133 -1.74 -3.99 -2.20
C MET A 133 -0.71 -4.06 -1.08
N CYS A 134 -0.22 -2.91 -0.60
CA CYS A 134 0.68 -2.85 0.56
C CYS A 134 0.06 -3.51 1.80
N ALA A 135 -1.22 -3.27 2.08
CA ALA A 135 -1.93 -3.88 3.21
C ALA A 135 -2.01 -5.41 3.06
N GLN A 136 -2.36 -5.91 1.88
CA GLN A 136 -2.41 -7.36 1.61
C GLN A 136 -1.03 -8.01 1.83
N VAL A 137 0.03 -7.47 1.22
CA VAL A 137 1.40 -7.98 1.42
C VAL A 137 1.81 -8.03 2.91
N LEU A 138 1.46 -6.99 3.68
CA LEU A 138 1.85 -6.92 5.09
C LEU A 138 1.06 -7.87 6.00
N PHE A 139 -0.24 -8.04 5.78
CA PHE A 139 -1.12 -8.78 6.70
C PHE A 139 -1.41 -10.21 6.29
N THR A 140 -1.53 -10.49 4.99
CA THR A 140 -1.83 -11.84 4.47
C THR A 140 -0.59 -12.47 3.83
N GLY A 141 0.38 -11.65 3.42
CA GLY A 141 1.58 -12.15 2.76
C GLY A 141 1.37 -12.59 1.32
N GLN A 142 0.18 -12.36 0.79
CA GLN A 142 -0.19 -12.63 -0.59
C GLN A 142 -0.96 -11.43 -1.15
N VAL A 143 -0.94 -11.25 -2.47
CA VAL A 143 -1.80 -10.30 -3.16
C VAL A 143 -2.59 -11.07 -4.18
N ASP A 144 -3.91 -11.10 -3.98
CA ASP A 144 -4.85 -11.68 -4.94
C ASP A 144 -5.18 -10.61 -5.98
N ILE A 145 -4.67 -10.81 -7.20
CA ILE A 145 -4.89 -9.95 -8.34
C ILE A 145 -6.05 -10.55 -9.13
N VAL A 146 -7.26 -10.27 -8.64
CA VAL A 146 -8.50 -10.69 -9.31
C VAL A 146 -9.04 -9.51 -10.11
N GLY A 147 -9.20 -9.72 -11.42
CA GLY A 147 -9.74 -8.74 -12.36
C GLY A 147 -10.35 -9.42 -13.59
N GLU A 148 -10.93 -8.61 -14.48
CA GLU A 148 -11.47 -9.12 -15.74
C GLU A 148 -10.31 -9.65 -16.62
N GLY A 149 -10.22 -10.97 -16.75
CA GLY A 149 -9.19 -11.65 -17.54
C GLY A 149 -7.86 -11.90 -16.83
N VAL A 150 -7.76 -11.62 -15.52
CA VAL A 150 -6.57 -11.91 -14.70
C VAL A 150 -7.01 -12.50 -13.36
N ASP A 151 -6.54 -13.71 -13.06
CA ASP A 151 -6.70 -14.36 -11.76
C ASP A 151 -5.34 -14.94 -11.38
N ASP A 152 -4.56 -14.14 -10.65
CA ASP A 152 -3.22 -14.52 -10.20
C ASP A 152 -3.03 -14.15 -8.73
N THR A 153 -2.36 -15.02 -7.98
CA THR A 153 -2.03 -14.78 -6.58
C THR A 153 -0.52 -14.75 -6.42
N VAL A 154 -0.01 -13.59 -6.01
CA VAL A 154 1.41 -13.41 -5.75
C VAL A 154 1.68 -13.64 -4.26
N TYR A 155 2.54 -14.63 -3.95
CA TYR A 155 2.95 -14.94 -2.59
C TYR A 155 4.30 -14.32 -2.23
N PHE A 156 4.33 -13.51 -1.17
CA PHE A 156 5.53 -12.84 -0.67
C PHE A 156 6.12 -13.50 0.59
N TRP A 157 5.28 -14.12 1.41
CA TRP A 157 5.75 -14.82 2.61
C TRP A 157 6.56 -16.09 2.28
N PRO A 158 7.40 -16.56 3.22
CA PRO A 158 8.03 -17.86 3.10
C PRO A 158 6.96 -18.98 3.07
N GLU A 159 7.26 -20.04 2.31
CA GLU A 159 6.35 -21.18 2.14
C GLU A 159 6.20 -21.99 3.44
N GLU A 160 7.29 -22.09 4.22
CA GLU A 160 7.30 -22.79 5.50
C GLU A 160 6.43 -22.09 6.54
N GLU A 161 5.43 -22.81 7.04
CA GLU A 161 4.40 -22.29 7.95
C GLU A 161 4.98 -21.77 9.28
N GLY A 162 6.08 -22.35 9.77
CA GLY A 162 6.76 -21.92 10.99
C GLY A 162 7.51 -20.57 10.87
N ASP A 163 7.87 -20.18 9.64
CA ASP A 163 8.60 -18.94 9.33
C ASP A 163 7.66 -17.78 8.98
N LYS A 164 6.35 -18.04 8.79
CA LYS A 164 5.37 -17.00 8.49
C LYS A 164 5.23 -16.04 9.68
N PRO A 165 5.28 -14.71 9.46
CA PRO A 165 5.16 -13.72 10.52
C PRO A 165 3.70 -13.50 10.96
N TYR A 166 2.94 -14.59 11.10
CA TYR A 166 1.54 -14.59 11.47
C TYR A 166 1.32 -15.32 12.79
N LEU A 167 0.48 -14.76 13.65
CA LEU A 167 0.16 -15.29 14.97
C LEU A 167 -1.29 -14.96 15.32
N GLU A 168 -2.09 -15.97 15.64
CA GLU A 168 -3.40 -15.82 16.25
C GLU A 168 -3.29 -16.02 17.76
N LEU A 169 -3.76 -15.04 18.54
CA LEU A 169 -3.85 -15.20 20.00
C LEU A 169 -5.13 -15.98 20.32
N THR A 170 -5.01 -17.05 21.10
CA THR A 170 -6.14 -17.89 21.50
C THR A 170 -6.13 -18.14 23.01
N GLY A 171 -7.29 -18.44 23.60
CA GLY A 171 -7.41 -18.78 25.02
C GLY A 171 -7.00 -17.66 25.98
N ASP A 172 -6.11 -17.97 26.93
CA ASP A 172 -5.67 -17.02 27.97
C ASP A 172 -4.74 -15.90 27.45
N ASP A 173 -4.24 -16.01 26.22
CA ASP A 173 -3.38 -15.00 25.57
C ASP A 173 -4.18 -13.85 24.94
N LEU A 174 -5.51 -14.00 24.81
CA LEU A 174 -6.40 -12.95 24.33
C LEU A 174 -6.28 -11.71 25.22
N TRP A 175 -6.09 -10.52 24.63
CA TRP A 175 -5.99 -9.27 25.39
C TRP A 175 -7.28 -8.87 26.14
N SER A 176 -8.38 -9.61 25.91
CA SER A 176 -9.62 -9.52 26.69
C SER A 176 -9.61 -10.37 27.96
N ALA A 177 -8.67 -11.31 28.11
CA ALA A 177 -8.58 -12.21 29.25
C ALA A 177 -7.80 -11.55 30.41
N ALA A 178 -8.25 -11.80 31.64
CA ALA A 178 -7.69 -11.17 32.84
C ALA A 178 -6.22 -11.56 33.15
N LYS A 179 -5.73 -12.66 32.58
CA LYS A 179 -4.34 -13.13 32.73
C LYS A 179 -3.42 -12.70 31.59
N SER A 180 -3.95 -11.97 30.60
CA SER A 180 -3.15 -11.59 29.44
C SER A 180 -2.18 -10.46 29.80
N ASP A 181 -0.95 -10.58 29.31
CA ASP A 181 0.09 -9.55 29.43
C ASP A 181 0.46 -8.99 28.04
N PRO A 182 -0.28 -7.99 27.52
CA PRO A 182 -0.07 -7.45 26.18
C PRO A 182 1.37 -6.95 25.93
N LEU A 183 2.02 -6.38 26.95
CA LEU A 183 3.39 -5.87 26.84
C LEU A 183 4.43 -6.99 26.65
N VAL A 184 4.22 -8.14 27.28
CA VAL A 184 5.10 -9.31 27.14
C VAL A 184 4.94 -9.90 25.74
N ASN A 185 3.70 -9.96 25.24
CA ASN A 185 3.38 -10.40 23.89
C ASN A 185 4.08 -9.55 22.83
N VAL A 186 3.96 -8.22 22.91
CA VAL A 186 4.65 -7.30 21.98
C VAL A 186 6.17 -7.45 22.04
N ARG A 187 6.76 -7.63 23.23
CA ARG A 187 8.20 -7.85 23.40
C ARG A 187 8.65 -9.17 22.75
N ASN A 188 7.87 -10.24 22.91
CA ASN A 188 8.16 -11.54 22.32
C ASN A 188 8.06 -11.50 20.79
N TRP A 189 7.05 -10.83 20.24
CA TRP A 189 6.93 -10.64 18.80
C TRP A 189 8.08 -9.83 18.21
N LYS A 190 8.46 -8.72 18.87
CA LYS A 190 9.65 -7.95 18.50
C LYS A 190 10.91 -8.82 18.49
N ARG A 191 11.09 -9.68 19.48
CA ARG A 191 12.23 -10.59 19.57
C ARG A 191 12.22 -11.63 18.44
N ARG A 192 11.06 -12.23 18.13
CA ARG A 192 10.91 -13.21 17.04
C ARG A 192 11.30 -12.59 15.70
N VAL A 193 10.76 -11.42 15.37
CA VAL A 193 11.11 -10.72 14.13
C VAL A 193 12.61 -10.45 14.07
N SER A 194 13.21 -9.97 15.16
CA SER A 194 14.65 -9.68 15.19
C SER A 194 15.55 -10.91 15.04
N LEU A 195 15.09 -12.10 15.45
CA LEU A 195 15.84 -13.34 15.29
C LEU A 195 15.74 -13.87 13.86
N THR A 196 14.55 -13.81 13.26
CA THR A 196 14.30 -14.36 11.92
C THR A 196 14.79 -13.43 10.80
N SER A 197 14.49 -12.13 10.87
CA SER A 197 14.84 -11.17 9.80
C SER A 197 16.14 -10.40 10.04
N GLY A 198 16.65 -10.42 11.27
CA GLY A 198 17.81 -9.60 11.66
C GLY A 198 17.50 -8.10 11.83
N PHE A 199 16.28 -7.67 11.51
CA PHE A 199 15.82 -6.29 11.68
C PHE A 199 15.07 -6.10 12.99
N THR A 200 15.29 -4.96 13.64
CA THR A 200 14.57 -4.59 14.87
C THR A 200 13.36 -3.71 14.51
N PRO A 201 12.12 -4.19 14.70
CA PRO A 201 10.96 -3.36 14.41
C PRO A 201 10.87 -2.20 15.41
N ARG A 202 10.56 -1.00 14.89
CA ARG A 202 10.46 0.26 15.65
C ARG A 202 9.05 0.85 15.69
N VAL A 203 8.18 0.43 14.78
CA VAL A 203 6.81 0.94 14.63
C VAL A 203 5.84 -0.22 14.82
N ALA A 204 4.78 0.00 15.59
CA ALA A 204 3.66 -0.93 15.72
C ALA A 204 2.40 -0.23 15.18
N VAL A 205 1.73 -0.88 14.23
CA VAL A 205 0.45 -0.41 13.67
C VAL A 205 -0.65 -1.25 14.30
N MET A 206 -1.66 -0.61 14.87
CA MET A 206 -2.77 -1.26 15.55
C MET A 206 -4.10 -0.81 14.95
N GLY A 207 -5.04 -1.74 14.82
CA GLY A 207 -6.42 -1.43 14.44
C GLY A 207 -7.19 -0.84 15.61
N ALA A 208 -8.31 -0.17 15.31
CA ALA A 208 -9.13 0.51 16.34
C ALA A 208 -9.74 -0.43 17.39
N LYS A 209 -9.87 -1.73 17.10
CA LYS A 209 -10.35 -2.74 18.07
C LYS A 209 -9.25 -3.29 18.98
N SER A 210 -7.99 -3.05 18.64
CA SER A 210 -6.81 -3.56 19.37
C SER A 210 -6.13 -2.49 20.23
N CYS A 211 -6.56 -1.23 20.13
CA CYS A 211 -6.09 -0.12 20.96
C CYS A 211 -6.95 0.09 22.19
#